data_AF-A0A6B3EEV2-F1
#
_entry.id   AF-A0A6B3EEV2-F1
#
_cell.length_a   1.000
_cell.length_b   1.000
_cell.length_c   1.000
_cell.angle_alpha   90.00
_cell.angle_beta   90.00
_cell.angle_gamma   90.00
#
_symmetry.space_group_name_H-M   'P 1'
#
loop_
_entity.id
_entity.type
_entity.pdbx_description
1 polymer ?
#
loop_
_entity_poly.entity_id
_entity_poly.type
_entity_poly.pdbx_seq_one_letter_code
_entity_poly.pdbx_strand_id
1 'polypeptide(L)'
;ALTHGKFAPSLEGVDPKHLYEAMQTGPQNMPSFPDTTMPEKQKKQIIAYVRDINGDKATNPGGLSLGGLGPVSEGLFAWVFGLGAMIAVAT
;
A
#
# COMPACT_ATOMS: atom_id res chain seq x y z
N ALA A 1 5.10 1.45 11.52
CA ALA A 1 3.78 1.38 12.20
C ALA A 1 3.34 2.79 12.55
N LEU A 2 2.10 3.18 12.24
CA LEU A 2 1.52 4.40 12.77
C LEU A 2 1.39 4.24 14.29
N THR A 3 1.58 5.32 15.05
CA THR A 3 1.52 5.30 16.51
C THR A 3 0.18 4.72 16.99
N HIS A 4 0.21 3.86 18.02
CA HIS A 4 -0.92 3.10 18.60
C HIS A 4 -1.37 1.80 17.88
N GLY A 5 -0.55 1.18 17.04
CA GLY A 5 -0.89 -0.15 16.50
C GLY A 5 -2.10 -0.15 15.55
N LYS A 6 -2.42 1.01 14.97
CA LYS A 6 -3.47 1.12 13.95
C LYS A 6 -2.91 0.79 12.57
N PHE A 7 -3.70 0.09 11.78
CA PHE A 7 -3.37 -0.35 10.42
C PHE A 7 -4.22 0.41 9.40
N ALA A 8 -3.65 0.66 8.23
CA ALA A 8 -4.42 1.18 7.11
C ALA A 8 -5.40 0.09 6.64
N PRO A 9 -6.70 0.39 6.49
CA PRO A 9 -7.66 -0.56 5.95
C PRO A 9 -7.33 -0.87 4.47
N SER A 10 -7.71 -2.07 4.01
CA SER A 10 -7.60 -2.40 2.58
C SER A 10 -8.44 -1.44 1.75
N LEU A 11 -7.91 -1.05 0.60
CA LEU A 11 -8.56 -0.20 -0.38
C LEU A 11 -9.14 -1.01 -1.57
N GLU A 12 -9.06 -2.35 -1.52
CA GLU A 12 -9.66 -3.22 -2.52
C GLU A 12 -11.19 -3.13 -2.49
N GLY A 13 -11.80 -2.93 -3.67
CA GLY A 13 -13.25 -2.87 -3.82
C GLY A 13 -13.93 -1.63 -3.23
N VAL A 14 -13.17 -0.63 -2.77
CA VAL A 14 -13.74 0.61 -2.21
C VAL A 14 -14.14 1.58 -3.33
N ASP A 15 -15.37 2.11 -3.24
CA ASP A 15 -15.88 3.09 -4.20
C ASP A 15 -15.12 4.43 -4.10
N PRO A 16 -14.81 5.11 -5.23
CA PRO A 16 -14.17 6.43 -5.25
C PRO A 16 -14.80 7.47 -4.33
N LYS A 17 -16.13 7.41 -4.12
CA LYS A 17 -16.84 8.32 -3.24
C LYS A 17 -16.40 8.17 -1.79
N HIS A 18 -16.23 6.94 -1.31
CA HIS A 18 -15.80 6.67 0.06
C HIS A 18 -14.35 7.07 0.30
N LEU A 19 -13.50 6.93 -0.71
CA LEU A 19 -12.12 7.46 -0.67
C LEU A 19 -12.12 8.99 -0.52
N TYR A 20 -12.98 9.69 -1.26
CA TYR A 20 -13.13 11.14 -1.14
C TYR A 20 -13.61 11.57 0.25
N GLU A 21 -14.62 10.89 0.79
CA GLU A 21 -15.15 11.14 2.13
C GLU A 21 -14.10 10.87 3.22
N ALA A 22 -13.32 9.80 3.08
CA ALA A 22 -12.22 9.48 3.98
C ALA A 22 -11.12 10.55 3.95
N MET A 23 -10.77 11.08 2.78
CA MET A 23 -9.82 12.20 2.67
C MET A 23 -10.35 13.48 3.32
N GLN A 24 -11.65 13.74 3.19
CA GLN A 24 -12.28 14.93 3.76
C GLN A 24 -12.36 14.87 5.29
N THR A 25 -12.75 13.72 5.83
CA THR A 25 -13.04 13.56 7.27
C THR A 25 -11.82 13.10 8.07
N GLY A 26 -10.88 12.37 7.46
CA GLY A 26 -9.70 11.83 8.14
C GLY A 26 -10.07 10.80 9.23
N PRO A 27 -10.58 9.62 8.87
CA PRO A 27 -11.00 8.62 9.86
C PRO A 27 -9.82 8.07 10.67
N GLN A 28 -10.06 7.78 11.94
CA GLN A 28 -9.08 7.28 12.91
C GLN A 28 -7.86 8.20 13.12
N ASN A 29 -6.69 7.79 12.64
CA ASN A 29 -5.41 8.51 12.75
C ASN A 29 -5.02 9.17 11.42
N MET A 30 -5.89 9.10 10.41
CA MET A 30 -5.67 9.76 9.13
C MET A 30 -5.88 11.27 9.31
N PRO A 31 -4.94 12.14 8.91
CA PRO A 31 -5.16 13.57 8.92
C PRO A 31 -6.28 13.94 7.93
N SER A 32 -7.12 14.90 8.30
CA SER A 32 -8.13 15.43 7.39
C SER A 32 -7.48 16.35 6.35
N PHE A 33 -7.91 16.23 5.10
CA PHE A 33 -7.46 17.05 3.99
C PHE A 33 -8.61 17.95 3.51
N PRO A 34 -8.88 19.09 4.19
CA PRO A 34 -9.92 20.03 3.77
C PRO A 34 -9.56 20.71 2.44
N ASP A 35 -10.58 21.18 1.71
CA ASP A 35 -10.42 21.80 0.37
C ASP A 35 -9.54 23.05 0.35
N THR A 36 -9.33 23.66 1.51
CA THR A 36 -8.39 24.78 1.69
C THR A 36 -6.93 24.35 1.57
N THR A 37 -6.62 23.11 1.88
CA THR A 37 -5.26 22.54 1.82
C THR A 37 -5.03 21.71 0.57
N MET A 38 -6.07 21.03 0.09
CA MET A 38 -6.01 20.18 -1.09
C MET A 38 -7.27 20.39 -1.95
N PRO A 39 -7.17 21.09 -3.09
CA PRO A 39 -8.30 21.31 -3.98
C PRO A 39 -8.92 20.01 -4.47
N GLU A 40 -10.22 20.00 -4.76
CA GLU A 40 -10.94 18.81 -5.23
C GLU A 40 -10.27 18.11 -6.43
N LYS A 41 -9.66 18.88 -7.33
CA LYS A 41 -8.95 18.36 -8.49
C LYS A 41 -7.79 17.46 -8.08
N GLN A 42 -7.01 17.85 -7.07
CA GLN A 42 -5.92 17.04 -6.55
C GLN A 42 -6.43 15.78 -5.85
N LYS A 43 -7.52 15.89 -5.07
CA LYS A 43 -8.16 14.72 -4.43
C LYS A 43 -8.59 13.67 -5.47
N LYS A 44 -9.26 14.10 -6.55
CA LYS A 44 -9.68 13.23 -7.65
C LYS A 44 -8.48 12.57 -8.35
N GLN A 45 -7.37 13.29 -8.51
CA GLN A 45 -6.13 12.73 -9.07
C GLN A 45 -5.50 11.67 -8.16
N ILE A 46 -5.47 11.90 -6.85
CA ILE A 46 -4.98 10.90 -5.88
C ILE A 46 -5.87 9.66 -5.90
N ILE A 47 -7.19 9.81 -5.92
CA ILE A 47 -8.13 8.67 -6.00
C ILE A 47 -7.91 7.89 -7.29
N ALA A 48 -7.74 8.58 -8.43
CA ALA A 48 -7.43 7.93 -9.70
C ALA A 48 -6.11 7.15 -9.66
N TYR A 49 -5.06 7.74 -9.07
CA TYR A 49 -3.77 7.08 -8.90
C TYR A 49 -3.87 5.85 -7.98
N VAL A 50 -4.54 5.98 -6.83
CA VAL A 50 -4.75 4.87 -5.88
C VAL A 50 -5.52 3.72 -6.54
N ARG A 51 -6.49 4.02 -7.40
CA ARG A 51 -7.24 3.01 -8.14
C ARG A 51 -6.40 2.34 -9.23
N ASP A 52 -5.48 3.08 -9.84
CA ASP A 52 -4.58 2.55 -10.86
C ASP A 52 -3.57 1.56 -10.26
N ILE A 53 -3.01 1.89 -9.09
CA ILE A 53 -2.02 1.04 -8.39
C ILE A 53 -2.63 -0.12 -7.58
N ASN A 54 -3.92 -0.04 -7.20
CA ASN A 54 -4.61 -1.14 -6.50
C ASN A 54 -5.51 -1.97 -7.44
N GLY A 55 -5.62 -1.59 -8.72
CA GLY A 55 -6.40 -2.34 -9.69
C GLY A 55 -5.64 -3.54 -10.25
N ASP A 56 -6.36 -4.46 -10.90
CA ASP A 56 -5.80 -5.68 -11.52
C ASP A 56 -4.69 -5.43 -12.56
N LYS A 57 -4.52 -4.18 -13.01
CA LYS A 57 -3.52 -3.73 -13.99
C LYS A 57 -2.31 -3.05 -13.35
N ALA A 58 -2.24 -3.00 -12.02
CA ALA A 58 -1.13 -2.44 -11.28
C ALA A 58 0.15 -3.21 -11.64
N THR A 59 0.95 -2.60 -12.52
CA THR A 59 2.23 -3.15 -12.93
C THR A 59 3.19 -2.92 -11.78
N ASN A 60 3.40 -3.93 -10.94
CA ASN A 60 4.39 -3.90 -9.86
C ASN A 60 5.80 -3.86 -10.49
N PRO A 61 6.52 -2.71 -10.49
CA PRO A 61 7.80 -2.58 -11.19
C PRO A 61 8.97 -3.16 -10.35
N GLY A 62 8.79 -4.34 -9.76
CA GLY A 62 9.71 -4.94 -8.78
C GLY A 62 9.86 -6.47 -8.83
N GLY A 63 9.21 -7.17 -9.77
CA GLY A 63 9.26 -8.63 -9.84
C GLY A 63 8.16 -9.31 -9.00
N LEU A 64 8.47 -10.45 -8.38
CA LEU A 64 7.57 -11.19 -7.47
C LEU A 64 7.31 -10.35 -6.21
N SER A 65 6.41 -9.37 -6.31
CA SER A 65 5.97 -8.58 -5.18
C SER A 65 5.21 -9.53 -4.25
N LEU A 66 5.88 -10.02 -3.20
CA LEU A 66 5.31 -10.90 -2.18
C LEU A 66 4.33 -10.10 -1.30
N GLY A 67 3.24 -9.64 -1.92
CA GLY A 67 2.19 -8.83 -1.31
C GLY A 67 2.54 -7.34 -1.11
N GLY A 68 3.53 -6.78 -1.83
CA GLY A 68 3.85 -5.35 -1.73
C GLY A 68 4.37 -4.89 -0.36
N LEU A 69 4.75 -5.84 0.51
CA LEU A 69 5.23 -5.57 1.87
C LEU A 69 6.62 -4.87 1.91
N GLY A 70 7.21 -4.61 0.75
CA GLY A 70 8.43 -3.83 0.59
C GLY A 70 9.72 -4.63 0.79
N PRO A 71 10.89 -3.94 0.69
CA PRO A 71 12.21 -4.59 0.55
C PRO A 71 12.61 -5.44 1.76
N VAL A 72 12.01 -5.21 2.92
CA VAL A 72 12.30 -5.99 4.14
C VAL A 72 11.74 -7.40 4.03
N SER A 73 10.51 -7.54 3.54
CA SER A 73 9.88 -8.85 3.35
C SER A 73 10.61 -9.65 2.27
N GLU A 74 10.92 -9.02 1.13
CA GLU A 74 11.70 -9.62 0.04
C GLU A 74 13.10 -10.05 0.51
N GLY A 75 13.77 -9.22 1.32
CA GLY A 75 15.08 -9.55 1.90
C GLY A 75 15.04 -10.76 2.85
N LEU A 76 14.00 -10.89 3.68
CA LEU A 76 13.81 -12.05 4.54
C LEU A 76 13.57 -13.31 3.71
N PHE A 77 12.74 -13.24 2.67
CA PHE A 77 12.50 -14.37 1.76
C PHE A 77 13.78 -14.78 1.04
N ALA A 78 14.54 -13.82 0.49
CA ALA A 78 15.83 -14.08 -0.13
C ALA A 78 16.84 -14.71 0.84
N TRP A 79 16.85 -14.29 2.11
CA TRP A 79 17.71 -14.85 3.14
C TRP A 79 17.32 -16.29 3.50
N VAL A 80 16.03 -16.56 3.73
CA VAL A 80 15.54 -17.91 4.07
C VAL A 80 15.79 -18.87 2.91
N PHE A 81 15.46 -18.50 1.68
CA PHE A 81 15.70 -19.36 0.51
C PHE A 81 17.19 -19.45 0.17
N GLY A 82 17.95 -18.36 0.32
CA GLY A 82 19.40 -18.35 0.08
C GLY A 82 20.14 -19.27 1.05
N LEU A 83 19.90 -19.13 2.35
CA LEU A 83 20.50 -20.01 3.36
C LEU A 83 19.98 -21.43 3.27
N GLY A 84 18.66 -21.61 3.06
CA GLY A 84 18.05 -22.93 2.89
C GLY A 84 18.64 -23.69 1.71
N ALA A 85 18.84 -23.02 0.56
CA ALA A 85 19.49 -23.60 -0.60
C ALA A 85 20.96 -23.95 -0.34
N MET A 86 21.71 -23.09 0.35
CA MET A 86 23.11 -23.39 0.70
C MET A 86 23.23 -24.61 1.62
N ILE A 87 22.35 -24.75 2.60
CA ILE A 87 22.33 -25.92 3.50
C ILE A 87 21.99 -27.18 2.71
N ALA A 88 20.97 -27.12 1.84
CA ALA A 88 20.54 -28.27 1.03
C ALA A 88 21.58 -28.72 0.00
N VAL A 89 22.42 -27.81 -0.51
CA VAL A 89 23.55 -28.15 -1.40
C VAL A 89 24.73 -28.72 -0.63
N ALA A 90 24.90 -28.32 0.63
CA ALA A 90 25.99 -28.80 1.47
C ALA A 90 25.75 -30.20 2.08
N THR A 91 24.49 -30.64 2.13
CA THR A 91 24.09 -32.00 2.55
C THR A 91 24.03 -32.96 1.37
#